data_AF-A0A7C2N8Y7-F1
#
_entry.id   AF-A0A7C2N8Y7-F1
#
_cell.length_a   1.000
_cell.length_b   1.000
_cell.length_c   1.000
_cell.angle_alpha   90.00
_cell.angle_beta   90.00
_cell.angle_gamma   90.00
#
_symmetry.space_group_name_H-M   'P 1'
#
loop_
_entity.id
_entity.type
_entity.pdbx_description
1 polymer ?
#
loop_
_entity_poly.entity_id
_entity_poly.type
_entity_poly.pdbx_seq_one_letter_code
_entity_poly.pdbx_strand_id
1 'polypeptide(L)'
;MRQTDAEQAASCEEALQLEELVDRLVAFHRRSSAAARPEDAGLVAFRERLDGEVAGIETLLAGEEDRLRLARLRQWLEQDLGRLTPVILARRERLLAASWATTQPDSRLCDQGRVLLANAIGRDLRGPGGDGVVDPGSDLAALLVGLESHGETGLARQALDGYLRRSGDYGLARLLSVFRVVEALAGARRALERRQAAGEDGERPALLAETMRECRGYLDLAEVHAEFRFPPLIIGIGVSGSGKSRFTRTLVARLGAVRLCSDVERRRLHGIDPQAVPSGPPVDIFDGETTARTYRRLAECAGTLLEAGFPTCVDGTFLKREQRDLLRQQAEARGLPVLLVSFEADEATLRRRIDKRARRHGVPVEESLAILARQQADIEAFGDEERLHLLHLDTTADNAAETLAGLIQDHVRLT
;
A
#
# COMPACT_ATOMS: atom_id res chain seq x y z
N MET A 1 2.79 -41.93 4.99
CA MET A 1 1.38 -41.55 5.21
C MET A 1 1.05 -41.57 6.71
N ARG A 2 1.74 -40.72 7.50
CA ARG A 2 1.54 -40.43 8.93
C ARG A 2 2.71 -39.54 9.40
N GLN A 3 2.65 -38.26 9.04
CA GLN A 3 3.42 -37.16 9.67
C GLN A 3 3.13 -35.77 9.09
N THR A 4 2.29 -35.65 8.05
CA THR A 4 1.90 -34.38 7.42
C THR A 4 0.63 -33.75 8.01
N ASP A 5 -0.13 -34.48 8.83
CA ASP A 5 -1.44 -34.01 9.32
C ASP A 5 -1.35 -33.39 10.74
N ALA A 6 -0.16 -33.37 11.34
CA ALA A 6 0.05 -32.90 12.72
C ALA A 6 0.50 -31.43 12.82
N GLU A 7 0.85 -30.77 11.72
CA GLU A 7 1.12 -29.32 11.67
C GLU A 7 -0.13 -28.48 11.34
N GLN A 8 -1.28 -29.11 11.06
CA GLN A 8 -2.51 -28.45 10.62
C GLN A 8 -3.57 -28.21 11.72
N ALA A 9 -3.22 -28.36 12.99
CA ALA A 9 -4.17 -28.15 14.09
C ALA A 9 -3.57 -27.41 15.29
N ALA A 10 -2.71 -26.41 15.04
CA ALA A 10 -2.32 -25.45 16.07
C ALA A 10 -3.41 -24.37 16.21
N SER A 11 -4.07 -24.35 17.38
CA SER A 11 -5.00 -23.34 17.91
C SER A 11 -5.32 -22.13 16.99
N CYS A 12 -6.53 -22.11 16.42
CA CYS A 12 -7.10 -21.04 15.59
C CYS A 12 -7.50 -19.76 16.36
N GLU A 13 -6.89 -19.42 17.50
CA GLU A 13 -7.39 -18.32 18.33
C GLU A 13 -7.14 -16.92 17.73
N GLU A 14 -6.18 -16.76 16.80
CA GLU A 14 -5.93 -15.46 16.12
C GLU A 14 -5.58 -15.60 14.63
N ALA A 15 -6.32 -16.43 13.89
CA ALA A 15 -6.24 -16.48 12.44
C ALA A 15 -6.97 -15.27 11.83
N LEU A 16 -6.22 -14.35 11.21
CA LEU A 16 -6.75 -13.11 10.63
C LEU A 16 -6.81 -13.22 9.11
N GLN A 17 -7.90 -12.73 8.53
CA GLN A 17 -7.96 -12.42 7.10
C GLN A 17 -7.27 -11.08 6.82
N LEU A 18 -6.82 -10.84 5.59
CA LEU A 18 -6.07 -9.63 5.24
C LEU A 18 -6.82 -8.34 5.61
N GLU A 19 -8.12 -8.28 5.31
CA GLU A 19 -8.92 -7.09 5.59
C GLU A 19 -9.00 -6.78 7.09
N GLU A 20 -9.21 -7.82 7.91
CA GLU A 20 -9.25 -7.72 9.37
C GLU A 20 -7.88 -7.35 9.95
N LEU A 21 -6.80 -7.97 9.46
CA LEU A 21 -5.44 -7.65 9.86
C LEU A 21 -5.15 -6.18 9.62
N VAL A 22 -5.45 -5.65 8.43
CA VAL A 22 -5.19 -4.25 8.09
C VAL A 22 -5.98 -3.31 9.02
N ASP A 23 -7.23 -3.63 9.38
CA ASP A 23 -8.00 -2.84 10.35
C ASP A 23 -7.36 -2.86 11.75
N ARG A 24 -7.02 -4.05 12.26
CA ARG A 24 -6.38 -4.18 13.58
C ARG A 24 -5.00 -3.51 13.61
N LEU A 25 -4.23 -3.62 12.52
CA LEU A 25 -2.91 -3.03 12.38
C LEU A 25 -2.99 -1.49 12.36
N VAL A 26 -3.94 -0.91 11.62
CA VAL A 26 -4.18 0.54 11.65
C VAL A 26 -4.62 1.00 13.04
N ALA A 27 -5.51 0.27 13.72
CA ALA A 27 -5.93 0.58 15.07
C ALA A 27 -4.80 0.44 16.10
N PHE A 28 -3.86 -0.48 15.88
CA PHE A 28 -2.65 -0.62 16.68
C PHE A 28 -1.70 0.55 16.43
N HIS A 29 -1.41 0.92 15.17
CA HIS A 29 -0.52 2.02 14.82
C HIS A 29 -1.04 3.41 15.20
N ARG A 30 -2.36 3.58 15.34
CA ARG A 30 -2.96 4.82 15.88
C ARG A 30 -2.67 5.02 17.37
N ARG A 31 -2.35 3.95 18.12
CA ARG A 31 -1.98 4.03 19.53
C ARG A 31 -0.52 4.49 19.63
N SER A 32 -0.29 5.78 19.43
CA SER A 32 1.03 6.37 19.65
C SER A 32 1.40 6.33 21.13
N SER A 33 2.60 5.85 21.43
CA SER A 33 3.21 5.99 22.75
C SER A 33 4.10 7.23 22.72
N ALA A 34 3.51 8.37 23.10
CA ALA A 34 4.21 9.65 23.27
C ALA A 34 5.04 9.68 24.57
N ALA A 35 5.81 8.63 24.84
CA ALA A 35 6.84 8.71 25.88
C ALA A 35 7.92 9.71 25.46
N ALA A 36 8.56 10.36 26.43
CA ALA A 36 9.68 11.26 26.20
C ALA A 36 10.86 10.49 25.58
N ARG A 37 10.91 10.46 24.25
CA ARG A 37 11.99 9.84 23.47
C ARG A 37 12.94 10.92 22.95
N PRO A 38 14.23 10.62 22.75
CA PRO A 38 15.13 11.46 21.95
C PRO A 38 14.51 11.80 20.59
N GLU A 39 14.86 12.96 20.04
CA GLU A 39 14.30 13.43 18.76
C GLU A 39 14.63 12.50 17.59
N ASP A 40 15.80 11.86 17.65
CA ASP A 40 16.37 10.97 16.66
C ASP A 40 16.13 9.49 16.95
N ALA A 41 15.34 9.13 17.97
CA ALA A 41 15.18 7.74 18.42
C ALA A 41 14.77 6.78 17.28
N GLY A 42 13.85 7.21 16.40
CA GLY A 42 13.43 6.40 15.25
C GLY A 42 14.51 6.25 14.17
N LEU A 43 15.34 7.28 13.99
CA LEU A 43 16.47 7.24 13.04
C LEU A 43 17.59 6.33 13.55
N VAL A 44 17.92 6.44 14.84
CA VAL A 44 18.92 5.59 15.50
C VAL A 44 18.51 4.13 15.42
N ALA A 45 17.28 3.81 15.86
CA ALA A 45 16.78 2.43 15.81
C ALA A 45 16.77 1.85 14.38
N PHE A 46 16.43 2.67 13.38
CA PHE A 46 16.45 2.22 11.99
C PHE A 46 17.87 1.97 11.47
N ARG A 47 18.85 2.82 11.82
CA ARG A 47 20.26 2.62 11.47
C ARG A 47 20.86 1.38 12.12
N GLU A 48 20.64 1.20 13.41
CA GLU A 48 21.12 0.02 14.13
C GLU A 48 20.60 -1.27 13.52
N ARG A 49 19.31 -1.27 13.14
CA ARG A 49 18.72 -2.39 12.43
C ARG A 49 19.38 -2.62 11.07
N LEU A 50 19.49 -1.57 10.24
CA LEU A 50 20.13 -1.64 8.93
C LEU A 50 21.55 -2.21 9.02
N ASP A 51 22.38 -1.65 9.90
CA ASP A 51 23.78 -2.05 10.05
C ASP A 51 23.88 -3.50 10.55
N GLY A 52 23.01 -3.88 11.50
CA GLY A 52 22.94 -5.24 11.99
C GLY A 52 22.52 -6.25 10.92
N GLU A 53 21.54 -5.92 10.08
CA GLU A 53 21.07 -6.80 9.00
C GLU A 53 22.17 -6.98 7.95
N VAL A 54 22.83 -5.90 7.52
CA VAL A 54 23.96 -5.95 6.57
C VAL A 54 25.11 -6.79 7.14
N ALA A 55 25.55 -6.52 8.38
CA ALA A 55 26.63 -7.25 9.02
C ALA A 55 26.30 -8.75 9.17
N GLY A 56 25.07 -9.07 9.54
CA GLY A 56 24.60 -10.45 9.66
C GLY A 56 24.68 -11.21 8.33
N ILE A 57 24.33 -10.57 7.21
CA ILE A 57 24.42 -11.19 5.89
C ILE A 57 25.89 -11.28 5.42
N GLU A 58 26.70 -10.24 5.61
CA GLU A 58 28.11 -10.19 5.17
C GLU A 58 28.93 -11.35 5.74
N THR A 59 28.70 -11.71 7.01
CA THR A 59 29.40 -12.83 7.67
C THR A 59 29.02 -14.21 7.13
N LEU A 60 27.86 -14.33 6.48
CA LEU A 60 27.29 -15.59 6.00
C LEU A 60 27.41 -15.76 4.48
N LEU A 61 27.60 -14.67 3.73
CA LEU A 61 27.72 -14.67 2.28
C LEU A 61 29.09 -15.18 1.79
N ALA A 62 29.07 -16.24 0.97
CA ALA A 62 30.27 -16.84 0.40
C ALA A 62 30.62 -16.32 -1.01
N GLY A 63 29.63 -15.94 -1.82
CA GLY A 63 29.80 -15.56 -3.23
C GLY A 63 30.19 -14.09 -3.44
N GLU A 64 31.17 -13.83 -4.30
CA GLU A 64 31.61 -12.45 -4.61
C GLU A 64 30.52 -11.60 -5.25
N GLU A 65 29.73 -12.18 -6.16
CA GLU A 65 28.60 -11.52 -6.81
C GLU A 65 27.53 -11.08 -5.79
N ASP A 66 27.11 -11.99 -4.92
CA ASP A 66 26.10 -11.71 -3.90
C ASP A 66 26.60 -10.64 -2.89
N ARG A 67 27.90 -10.63 -2.55
CA ARG A 67 28.50 -9.57 -1.74
C ARG A 67 28.48 -8.21 -2.45
N LEU A 68 28.74 -8.18 -3.75
CA LEU A 68 28.67 -6.95 -4.53
C LEU A 68 27.24 -6.39 -4.60
N ARG A 69 26.24 -7.28 -4.74
CA ARG A 69 24.82 -6.90 -4.68
C ARG A 69 24.46 -6.28 -3.34
N LEU A 70 24.84 -6.93 -2.24
CA LEU A 70 24.64 -6.41 -0.88
C LEU A 70 25.33 -5.04 -0.69
N ALA A 71 26.56 -4.88 -1.16
CA ALA A 71 27.29 -3.62 -1.07
C ALA A 71 26.59 -2.48 -1.82
N ARG A 72 26.01 -2.75 -3.01
CA ARG A 72 25.21 -1.75 -3.75
C ARG A 72 23.93 -1.37 -3.01
N LEU A 73 23.22 -2.35 -2.45
CA LEU A 73 22.02 -2.10 -1.64
C LEU A 73 22.34 -1.28 -0.39
N ARG A 74 23.45 -1.58 0.29
CA ARG A 74 23.95 -0.80 1.43
C ARG A 74 24.24 0.64 1.03
N GLN A 75 24.99 0.86 -0.05
CA GLN A 75 25.31 2.20 -0.55
C GLN A 75 24.03 2.99 -0.89
N TRP A 76 23.07 2.34 -1.55
CA TRP A 76 21.77 2.93 -1.87
C TRP A 76 21.01 3.32 -0.59
N LEU A 77 20.93 2.42 0.40
CA LEU A 77 20.28 2.69 1.68
C LEU A 77 20.92 3.87 2.41
N GLU A 78 22.26 3.96 2.46
CA GLU A 78 22.98 5.05 3.12
C GLU A 78 22.67 6.41 2.45
N GLN A 79 22.62 6.46 1.12
CA GLN A 79 22.26 7.65 0.35
C GLN A 79 20.82 8.08 0.61
N ASP A 80 19.87 7.14 0.50
CA ASP A 80 18.46 7.43 0.70
C ASP A 80 18.12 7.77 2.14
N LEU A 81 18.80 7.17 3.12
CA LEU A 81 18.64 7.53 4.52
C LEU A 81 19.09 8.96 4.79
N GLY A 82 20.17 9.43 4.15
CA GLY A 82 20.60 10.82 4.20
C GLY A 82 19.50 11.77 3.69
N ARG A 83 18.90 11.45 2.54
CA ARG A 83 17.81 12.23 1.92
C ARG A 83 16.51 12.20 2.74
N LEU A 84 16.19 11.07 3.35
CA LEU A 84 14.93 10.82 4.06
C LEU A 84 14.99 11.13 5.56
N THR A 85 16.16 11.49 6.10
CA THR A 85 16.34 11.85 7.51
C THR A 85 15.30 12.88 8.01
N PRO A 86 15.02 14.00 7.31
CA PRO A 86 14.00 14.94 7.75
C PRO A 86 12.59 14.33 7.85
N VAL A 87 12.27 13.38 6.97
CA VAL A 87 10.98 12.67 6.98
C VAL A 87 10.88 11.72 8.16
N ILE A 88 11.96 11.01 8.49
CA ILE A 88 12.01 10.11 9.66
C ILE A 88 11.87 10.91 10.96
N LEU A 89 12.60 12.02 11.09
CA LEU A 89 12.54 12.89 12.28
C LEU A 89 11.14 13.50 12.47
N ALA A 90 10.49 13.93 11.39
CA ALA A 90 9.12 14.47 11.44
C ALA A 90 8.07 13.44 11.89
N ARG A 91 8.40 12.14 11.90
CA ARG A 91 7.51 11.05 12.29
C ARG A 91 7.69 10.60 13.73
N ARG A 92 8.47 11.31 14.54
CA ARG A 92 8.71 11.01 15.97
C ARG A 92 7.44 10.68 16.76
N GLU A 93 6.38 11.46 16.56
CA GLU A 93 5.10 11.28 17.27
C GLU A 93 4.31 10.04 16.83
N ARG A 94 4.73 9.37 15.74
CA ARG A 94 4.11 8.13 15.24
C ARG A 94 4.84 6.87 15.70
N LEU A 95 6.00 7.01 16.34
CA LEU A 95 6.82 5.88 16.74
C LEU A 95 6.09 5.01 17.77
N LEU A 96 6.15 3.70 17.55
CA LEU A 96 5.58 2.68 18.42
C LEU A 96 6.62 2.27 19.48
N ALA A 97 6.16 1.85 20.64
CA ALA A 97 7.05 1.31 21.68
C ALA A 97 7.57 -0.09 21.34
N ALA A 98 6.81 -0.84 20.55
CA ALA A 98 7.14 -2.16 20.03
C ALA A 98 6.34 -2.41 18.74
N SER A 99 6.83 -3.32 17.90
CA SER A 99 6.14 -3.79 16.69
C SER A 99 4.88 -4.58 17.03
N TRP A 100 3.91 -4.61 16.12
CA TRP A 100 2.78 -5.55 16.14
C TRP A 100 3.26 -6.97 16.42
N ALA A 101 4.29 -7.43 15.72
CA ALA A 101 4.79 -8.80 15.83
C ALA A 101 5.31 -9.13 17.23
N THR A 102 5.89 -8.17 17.94
CA THR A 102 6.34 -8.33 19.34
C THR A 102 5.15 -8.42 20.29
N THR A 103 4.09 -7.65 20.02
CA THR A 103 2.89 -7.61 20.89
C THR A 103 1.90 -8.74 20.62
N GLN A 104 1.89 -9.28 19.41
CA GLN A 104 0.98 -10.33 18.93
C GLN A 104 1.76 -11.44 18.20
N PRO A 105 2.74 -12.10 18.85
CA PRO A 105 3.63 -13.07 18.20
C PRO A 105 2.90 -14.32 17.69
N ASP A 106 1.76 -14.65 18.29
CA ASP A 106 0.97 -15.83 17.96
C ASP A 106 -0.10 -15.59 16.88
N SER A 107 -0.33 -14.32 16.50
CA SER A 107 -1.24 -13.98 15.41
C SER A 107 -0.78 -14.59 14.08
N ARG A 108 -1.73 -14.94 13.19
CA ARG A 108 -1.44 -15.55 11.89
C ARG A 108 -2.24 -14.84 10.80
N LEU A 109 -1.61 -14.57 9.66
CA LEU A 109 -2.34 -14.16 8.47
C LEU A 109 -2.69 -15.41 7.68
N CYS A 110 -3.98 -15.58 7.39
CA CYS A 110 -4.49 -16.73 6.66
C CYS A 110 -5.25 -16.27 5.42
N ASP A 111 -5.09 -17.00 4.32
CA ASP A 111 -5.93 -16.86 3.12
C ASP A 111 -6.37 -18.25 2.64
N GLN A 112 -7.65 -18.39 2.31
CA GLN A 112 -8.23 -19.66 1.82
C GLN A 112 -7.89 -20.90 2.69
N GLY A 113 -7.85 -20.73 4.01
CA GLY A 113 -7.55 -21.81 4.96
C GLY A 113 -6.06 -22.17 5.09
N ARG A 114 -5.16 -21.42 4.44
CA ARG A 114 -3.70 -21.58 4.54
C ARG A 114 -3.09 -20.44 5.35
N VAL A 115 -2.16 -20.76 6.23
CA VAL A 115 -1.35 -19.74 6.92
C VAL A 115 -0.32 -19.20 5.91
N LEU A 116 -0.35 -17.89 5.69
CA LEU A 116 0.60 -17.17 4.85
C LEU A 116 1.78 -16.63 5.66
N LEU A 117 1.52 -15.97 6.79
CA LEU A 117 2.54 -15.35 7.62
C LEU A 117 2.39 -15.68 9.10
N ALA A 118 3.50 -16.03 9.74
CA ALA A 118 3.63 -16.02 11.19
C ALA A 118 3.57 -14.58 11.73
N ASN A 119 3.18 -14.40 13.00
CA ASN A 119 2.90 -13.10 13.67
C ASN A 119 2.04 -12.11 12.84
N ALA A 120 1.25 -12.65 11.90
CA ALA A 120 0.42 -11.98 10.90
C ALA A 120 1.13 -11.01 9.93
N ILE A 121 2.29 -10.45 10.27
CA ILE A 121 3.04 -9.53 9.42
C ILE A 121 4.38 -10.09 8.95
N GLY A 122 4.76 -11.31 9.33
CA GLY A 122 5.97 -11.96 8.85
C GLY A 122 7.28 -11.31 9.31
N ARG A 123 7.25 -10.48 10.35
CA ARG A 123 8.44 -9.80 10.88
C ARG A 123 9.36 -10.79 11.57
N ASP A 124 10.67 -10.60 11.41
CA ASP A 124 11.66 -11.35 12.19
C ASP A 124 11.93 -10.68 13.54
N LEU A 125 11.67 -11.44 14.60
CA LEU A 125 11.90 -11.02 15.98
C LEU A 125 13.26 -11.49 16.53
N ARG A 126 13.96 -12.39 15.83
CA ARG A 126 15.27 -12.90 16.26
C ARG A 126 16.43 -12.05 15.75
N GLY A 127 16.15 -11.20 14.76
CA GLY A 127 17.12 -10.32 14.13
C GLY A 127 17.42 -9.02 14.88
N PRO A 128 18.40 -8.24 14.38
CA PRO A 128 18.64 -6.87 14.82
C PRO A 128 17.36 -6.03 14.78
N GLY A 129 17.13 -5.23 15.83
CA GLY A 129 15.95 -4.36 15.90
C GLY A 129 14.62 -5.10 15.99
N GLY A 130 14.62 -6.35 16.48
CA GLY A 130 13.41 -7.10 16.86
C GLY A 130 12.68 -6.50 18.07
N ASP A 131 13.42 -5.79 18.93
CA ASP A 131 12.92 -5.10 20.11
C ASP A 131 13.16 -3.59 20.02
N GLY A 132 12.28 -2.82 20.66
CA GLY A 132 12.42 -1.37 20.81
C GLY A 132 11.50 -0.54 19.91
N VAL A 133 11.89 0.73 19.76
CA VAL A 133 11.07 1.74 19.08
C VAL A 133 11.07 1.51 17.58
N VAL A 134 9.89 1.59 16.95
CA VAL A 134 9.73 1.30 15.53
C VAL A 134 8.73 2.25 14.87
N ASP A 135 8.97 2.63 13.61
CA ASP A 135 7.97 3.33 12.80
C ASP A 135 6.91 2.33 12.32
N PRO A 136 5.60 2.67 12.35
CA PRO A 136 4.53 1.89 11.73
C PRO A 136 4.83 1.41 10.30
N GLY A 137 5.66 2.15 9.57
CA GLY A 137 6.18 1.80 8.27
C GLY A 137 6.96 0.51 8.18
N SER A 138 7.72 0.17 9.23
CA SER A 138 8.47 -1.07 9.27
C SER A 138 7.54 -2.27 9.42
N ASP A 139 6.48 -2.17 10.22
CA ASP A 139 5.48 -3.25 10.34
C ASP A 139 4.71 -3.43 9.03
N LEU A 140 4.35 -2.34 8.37
CA LEU A 140 3.75 -2.40 7.05
C LEU A 140 4.72 -3.03 6.04
N ALA A 141 6.00 -2.66 6.05
CA ALA A 141 7.00 -3.23 5.15
C ALA A 141 7.20 -4.73 5.38
N ALA A 142 7.21 -5.18 6.64
CA ALA A 142 7.31 -6.60 6.98
C ALA A 142 6.14 -7.40 6.36
N LEU A 143 4.91 -6.91 6.53
CA LEU A 143 3.71 -7.52 5.93
C LEU A 143 3.83 -7.62 4.41
N LEU A 144 4.27 -6.53 3.76
CA LEU A 144 4.36 -6.45 2.30
C LEU A 144 5.44 -7.38 1.75
N VAL A 145 6.64 -7.33 2.31
CA VAL A 145 7.77 -8.21 1.92
C VAL A 145 7.45 -9.67 2.20
N GLY A 146 6.81 -9.97 3.34
CA GLY A 146 6.38 -11.32 3.67
C GLY A 146 5.39 -11.88 2.65
N LEU A 147 4.37 -11.10 2.25
CA LEU A 147 3.43 -11.52 1.21
C LEU A 147 4.12 -11.68 -0.15
N GLU A 148 4.97 -10.74 -0.54
CA GLU A 148 5.71 -10.78 -1.81
C GLU A 148 6.66 -11.98 -1.90
N SER A 149 7.35 -12.35 -0.81
CA SER A 149 8.25 -13.50 -0.78
C SER A 149 7.53 -14.84 -0.89
N HIS A 150 6.24 -14.90 -0.56
CA HIS A 150 5.37 -16.06 -0.78
C HIS A 150 4.66 -16.04 -2.14
N GLY A 151 4.95 -15.07 -3.01
CA GLY A 151 4.31 -14.90 -4.31
C GLY A 151 2.94 -14.23 -4.26
N GLU A 152 2.51 -13.74 -3.09
CA GLU A 152 1.19 -13.13 -2.87
C GLU A 152 1.20 -11.61 -3.15
N THR A 153 1.77 -11.21 -4.29
CA THR A 153 1.91 -9.79 -4.67
C THR A 153 0.55 -9.07 -4.75
N GLY A 154 -0.50 -9.77 -5.16
CA GLY A 154 -1.86 -9.21 -5.18
C GLY A 154 -2.36 -8.82 -3.80
N LEU A 155 -2.14 -9.68 -2.79
CA LEU A 155 -2.47 -9.40 -1.40
C LEU A 155 -1.59 -8.28 -0.83
N ALA A 156 -0.30 -8.25 -1.16
CA ALA A 156 0.58 -7.15 -0.74
C ALA A 156 0.08 -5.79 -1.25
N ARG A 157 -0.30 -5.70 -2.53
CA ARG A 157 -0.87 -4.47 -3.13
C ARG A 157 -2.17 -4.05 -2.46
N GLN A 158 -3.05 -5.00 -2.14
CA GLN A 158 -4.29 -4.74 -1.40
C GLN A 158 -4.02 -4.27 0.04
N ALA A 159 -3.03 -4.87 0.71
CA ALA A 159 -2.61 -4.48 2.05
C ALA A 159 -2.11 -3.03 2.09
N LEU A 160 -1.27 -2.65 1.12
CA LEU A 160 -0.75 -1.28 1.00
C LEU A 160 -1.87 -0.26 0.77
N ASP A 161 -2.72 -0.47 -0.25
CA ASP A 161 -3.87 0.40 -0.54
C ASP A 161 -4.80 0.52 0.67
N GLY A 162 -5.17 -0.61 1.25
CA GLY A 162 -6.05 -0.69 2.42
C GLY A 162 -5.48 0.07 3.61
N TYR A 163 -4.21 -0.17 3.93
CA TYR A 163 -3.55 0.44 5.08
C TYR A 163 -3.43 1.97 4.91
N LEU A 164 -2.94 2.45 3.77
CA LEU A 164 -2.77 3.90 3.55
C LEU A 164 -4.12 4.63 3.53
N ARG A 165 -5.15 4.03 2.92
CA ARG A 165 -6.49 4.62 2.87
C ARG A 165 -7.18 4.64 4.24
N ARG A 166 -6.97 3.64 5.09
CA ARG A 166 -7.54 3.59 6.45
C ARG A 166 -6.75 4.46 7.45
N SER A 167 -5.43 4.43 7.39
CA SER A 167 -4.57 5.26 8.26
C SER A 167 -4.57 6.73 7.86
N GLY A 168 -4.60 7.03 6.55
CA GLY A 168 -4.34 8.35 5.97
C GLY A 168 -2.90 8.81 6.05
N ASP A 169 -1.99 7.91 6.44
CA ASP A 169 -0.57 8.19 6.51
C ASP A 169 0.08 8.06 5.12
N TYR A 170 -0.37 8.85 4.14
CA TYR A 170 0.25 8.81 2.82
C TYR A 170 1.72 9.28 2.84
N GLY A 171 2.12 10.05 3.86
CA GLY A 171 3.51 10.44 4.08
C GLY A 171 4.45 9.26 4.35
N LEU A 172 3.92 8.16 4.91
CA LEU A 172 4.68 6.92 5.10
C LEU A 172 5.21 6.34 3.78
N ALA A 173 4.50 6.53 2.66
CA ALA A 173 4.90 5.99 1.36
C ALA A 173 6.33 6.41 0.99
N ARG A 174 6.76 7.62 1.39
CA ARG A 174 8.12 8.14 1.14
C ARG A 174 9.24 7.32 1.79
N LEU A 175 8.93 6.57 2.85
CA LEU A 175 9.87 5.72 3.59
C LEU A 175 9.72 4.24 3.24
N LEU A 176 8.67 3.86 2.51
CA LEU A 176 8.31 2.45 2.37
C LEU A 176 9.37 1.65 1.59
N SER A 177 10.01 2.26 0.60
CA SER A 177 11.10 1.64 -0.16
C SER A 177 12.26 1.23 0.75
N VAL A 178 12.80 2.14 1.58
CA VAL A 178 13.92 1.81 2.49
C VAL A 178 13.51 0.78 3.55
N PHE A 179 12.28 0.85 4.08
CA PHE A 179 11.81 -0.15 5.03
C PHE A 179 11.70 -1.53 4.36
N ARG A 180 11.12 -1.63 3.15
CA ARG A 180 11.00 -2.90 2.42
C ARG A 180 12.35 -3.51 2.06
N VAL A 181 13.33 -2.69 1.68
CA VAL A 181 14.69 -3.17 1.43
C VAL A 181 15.29 -3.80 2.70
N VAL A 182 15.19 -3.12 3.86
CA VAL A 182 15.70 -3.68 5.13
C VAL A 182 14.94 -4.95 5.54
N GLU A 183 13.63 -5.03 5.34
CA GLU A 183 12.85 -6.25 5.61
C GLU A 183 13.24 -7.41 4.69
N ALA A 184 13.53 -7.13 3.42
CA ALA A 184 14.03 -8.11 2.46
C ALA A 184 15.43 -8.60 2.87
N LEU A 185 16.33 -7.70 3.29
CA LEU A 185 17.63 -8.08 3.86
C LEU A 185 17.47 -8.97 5.10
N ALA A 186 16.53 -8.66 5.99
CA ALA A 186 16.22 -9.54 7.13
C ALA A 186 15.79 -10.94 6.67
N GLY A 187 15.00 -11.04 5.59
CA GLY A 187 14.64 -12.31 4.94
C GLY A 187 15.86 -13.07 4.43
N ALA A 188 16.77 -12.38 3.75
CA ALA A 188 18.02 -12.94 3.25
C ALA A 188 18.90 -13.48 4.39
N ARG A 189 19.06 -12.73 5.49
CA ARG A 189 19.79 -13.17 6.68
C ARG A 189 19.17 -14.42 7.28
N ARG A 190 17.85 -14.42 7.54
CA ARG A 190 17.13 -15.59 8.10
C ARG A 190 17.31 -16.85 7.26
N ALA A 191 17.33 -16.72 5.93
CA ALA A 191 17.57 -17.85 5.04
C ALA A 191 18.97 -18.43 5.24
N LEU A 192 19.99 -17.59 5.35
CA LEU A 192 21.39 -17.98 5.58
C LEU A 192 21.61 -18.59 6.99
N GLU A 193 20.99 -18.04 8.03
CA GLU A 193 21.11 -18.55 9.42
C GLU A 193 20.52 -19.94 9.60
N ARG A 194 19.40 -20.26 8.92
CA ARG A 194 18.79 -21.60 8.95
C ARG A 194 19.79 -22.69 8.55
N ARG A 195 20.72 -22.39 7.65
CA ARG A 195 21.79 -23.32 7.28
C ARG A 195 22.77 -23.54 8.44
N GLN A 196 23.23 -22.48 9.11
CA GLN A 196 24.18 -22.62 10.23
C GLN A 196 23.58 -23.47 11.37
N ALA A 197 22.29 -23.28 11.67
CA ALA A 197 21.61 -24.04 12.69
C ALA A 197 21.44 -25.55 12.34
N ALA A 198 21.52 -25.92 11.07
CA ALA A 198 21.37 -27.31 10.61
C ALA A 198 22.63 -28.19 10.82
N GLY A 199 23.74 -27.62 11.32
CA GLY A 199 24.99 -28.31 11.65
C GLY A 199 25.94 -28.54 10.45
N GLU A 200 27.21 -28.82 10.73
CA GLU A 200 28.27 -29.13 9.75
C GLU A 200 28.27 -30.60 9.28
N ASP A 201 27.31 -31.41 9.73
CA ASP A 201 27.22 -32.84 9.39
C ASP A 201 26.87 -33.06 7.91
N GLY A 202 27.93 -33.10 7.10
CA GLY A 202 27.96 -33.45 5.69
C GLY A 202 27.52 -32.31 4.79
N GLU A 203 28.28 -32.04 3.74
CA GLU A 203 27.83 -31.22 2.63
C GLU A 203 26.41 -31.68 2.22
N ARG A 204 25.42 -30.81 2.43
CA ARG A 204 24.07 -30.97 1.89
C ARG A 204 23.91 -29.99 0.73
N PRO A 205 24.42 -30.31 -0.48
CA PRO A 205 24.32 -29.40 -1.64
C PRO A 205 22.89 -28.94 -1.91
N ALA A 206 21.89 -29.78 -1.63
CA ALA A 206 20.48 -29.44 -1.78
C ALA A 206 20.02 -28.32 -0.82
N LEU A 207 20.38 -28.42 0.47
CA LEU A 207 20.07 -27.38 1.47
C LEU A 207 20.83 -26.09 1.15
N LEU A 208 22.11 -26.18 0.75
CA LEU A 208 22.87 -25.02 0.32
C LEU A 208 22.21 -24.34 -0.88
N ALA A 209 21.83 -25.10 -1.90
CA ALA A 209 21.18 -24.56 -3.08
C ALA A 209 19.83 -23.93 -2.75
N GLU A 210 19.04 -24.51 -1.84
CA GLU A 210 17.77 -23.94 -1.37
C GLU A 210 17.97 -22.64 -0.60
N THR A 211 18.84 -22.64 0.41
CA THR A 211 19.20 -21.45 1.18
C THR A 211 19.69 -20.32 0.28
N MET A 212 20.57 -20.62 -0.68
CA MET A 212 21.09 -19.60 -1.59
C MET A 212 20.03 -19.10 -2.57
N ARG A 213 19.13 -19.97 -3.06
CA ARG A 213 17.98 -19.53 -3.88
C ARG A 213 17.08 -18.58 -3.10
N GLU A 214 16.77 -18.91 -1.86
CA GLU A 214 15.90 -18.08 -1.02
C GLU A 214 16.57 -16.76 -0.65
N CYS A 215 17.84 -16.78 -0.25
CA CYS A 215 18.64 -15.58 0.01
C CYS A 215 18.65 -14.65 -1.22
N ARG A 216 18.94 -15.19 -2.41
CA ARG A 216 18.93 -14.42 -3.66
C ARG A 216 17.56 -13.90 -4.01
N GLY A 217 16.48 -14.66 -3.79
CA GLY A 217 15.12 -14.18 -3.98
C GLY A 217 14.79 -12.95 -3.12
N TYR A 218 15.31 -12.89 -1.88
CA TYR A 218 15.20 -11.71 -1.05
C TYR A 218 16.08 -10.54 -1.52
N LEU A 219 17.29 -10.81 -2.03
CA LEU A 219 18.12 -9.77 -2.66
C LEU A 219 17.47 -9.21 -3.93
N ASP A 220 16.85 -10.06 -4.75
CA ASP A 220 16.08 -9.65 -5.93
C ASP A 220 14.92 -8.72 -5.51
N LEU A 221 14.19 -9.11 -4.45
CA LEU A 221 13.11 -8.29 -3.90
C LEU A 221 13.60 -6.94 -3.36
N ALA A 222 14.74 -6.92 -2.69
CA ALA A 222 15.38 -5.70 -2.22
C ALA A 222 15.77 -4.77 -3.39
N GLU A 223 16.36 -5.31 -4.44
CA GLU A 223 16.73 -4.55 -5.65
C GLU A 223 15.50 -3.98 -6.37
N VAL A 224 14.41 -4.75 -6.47
CA VAL A 224 13.13 -4.26 -7.03
C VAL A 224 12.57 -3.10 -6.21
N HIS A 225 12.66 -3.14 -4.88
CA HIS A 225 12.17 -2.05 -4.03
C HIS A 225 13.12 -0.85 -3.97
N ALA A 226 14.40 -1.03 -4.30
CA ALA A 226 15.38 0.05 -4.43
C ALA A 226 15.27 0.80 -5.77
N GLU A 227 14.59 0.21 -6.76
CA GLU A 227 14.41 0.83 -8.07
C GLU A 227 13.49 2.05 -8.01
N PHE A 228 13.98 3.18 -8.52
CA PHE A 228 13.18 4.39 -8.66
C PHE A 228 12.23 4.26 -9.86
N ARG A 229 10.93 4.51 -9.65
CA ARG A 229 9.89 4.42 -10.68
C ARG A 229 9.31 5.80 -11.00
N PHE A 230 8.83 5.96 -12.23
CA PHE A 230 8.09 7.14 -12.69
C PHE A 230 6.59 6.80 -12.78
N PRO A 231 5.85 6.85 -11.66
CA PRO A 231 4.48 6.39 -11.62
C PRO A 231 3.52 7.33 -12.37
N PRO A 232 2.46 6.79 -12.99
CA PRO A 232 1.40 7.61 -13.56
C PRO A 232 0.40 8.05 -12.48
N LEU A 233 -0.23 9.21 -12.70
CA LEU A 233 -1.46 9.60 -12.02
C LEU A 233 -2.67 9.25 -12.87
N ILE A 234 -3.61 8.50 -12.32
CA ILE A 234 -4.82 8.04 -13.00
C ILE A 234 -6.03 8.70 -12.34
N ILE A 235 -6.76 9.52 -13.08
CA ILE A 235 -7.92 10.27 -12.60
C ILE A 235 -9.17 9.65 -13.22
N GLY A 236 -9.96 8.94 -12.40
CA GLY A 236 -11.19 8.30 -12.86
C GLY A 236 -12.39 9.23 -12.72
N ILE A 237 -13.00 9.62 -13.84
CA ILE A 237 -14.00 10.70 -13.94
C ILE A 237 -15.38 10.11 -14.23
N GLY A 238 -16.42 10.60 -13.56
CA GLY A 238 -17.80 10.25 -13.87
C GLY A 238 -18.70 10.20 -12.64
N VAL A 239 -19.99 9.98 -12.87
CA VAL A 239 -21.02 10.02 -11.81
C VAL A 239 -21.09 8.76 -10.97
N SER A 240 -21.76 8.83 -9.81
CA SER A 240 -22.05 7.67 -8.97
C SER A 240 -22.70 6.53 -9.78
N GLY A 241 -22.22 5.30 -9.59
CA GLY A 241 -22.72 4.14 -10.34
C GLY A 241 -22.03 3.87 -11.69
N SER A 242 -21.17 4.76 -12.18
CA SER A 242 -20.49 4.60 -13.48
C SER A 242 -19.40 3.52 -13.53
N GLY A 243 -19.06 2.87 -12.41
CA GLY A 243 -18.10 1.75 -12.39
C GLY A 243 -16.67 2.10 -11.97
N LYS A 244 -16.33 3.39 -11.76
CA LYS A 244 -15.02 3.88 -11.28
C LYS A 244 -14.40 3.02 -10.18
N SER A 245 -15.10 2.82 -9.06
CA SER A 245 -14.53 2.10 -7.92
C SER A 245 -14.22 0.63 -8.19
N ARG A 246 -14.84 0.00 -9.20
CA ARG A 246 -14.45 -1.35 -9.66
C ARG A 246 -13.15 -1.29 -10.45
N PHE A 247 -13.02 -0.30 -11.33
CA PHE A 247 -11.80 -0.08 -12.09
C PHE A 247 -10.61 0.26 -11.20
N THR A 248 -10.77 1.20 -10.27
CA THR A 248 -9.67 1.61 -9.37
C THR A 248 -9.17 0.44 -8.52
N ARG A 249 -10.05 -0.46 -8.07
CA ARG A 249 -9.66 -1.73 -7.40
C ARG A 249 -8.85 -2.67 -8.31
N THR A 250 -9.19 -2.73 -9.59
CA THR A 250 -8.45 -3.55 -10.56
C THR A 250 -7.02 -3.01 -10.76
N LEU A 251 -6.87 -1.68 -10.79
CA LEU A 251 -5.56 -1.03 -10.86
C LEU A 251 -4.70 -1.29 -9.62
N VAL A 252 -5.28 -1.32 -8.42
CA VAL A 252 -4.56 -1.74 -7.20
C VAL A 252 -3.97 -3.13 -7.41
N ALA A 253 -4.81 -4.11 -7.77
CA ALA A 253 -4.37 -5.50 -7.89
C ALA A 253 -3.30 -5.70 -8.97
N ARG A 254 -3.45 -5.04 -10.14
CA ARG A 254 -2.56 -5.26 -11.29
C ARG A 254 -1.30 -4.39 -11.29
N LEU A 255 -1.43 -3.12 -10.91
CA LEU A 255 -0.34 -2.13 -11.02
C LEU A 255 0.27 -1.76 -9.66
N GLY A 256 -0.31 -2.21 -8.55
CA GLY A 256 0.08 -1.74 -7.22
C GLY A 256 -0.27 -0.27 -6.99
N ALA A 257 -1.30 0.23 -7.67
CA ALA A 257 -1.74 1.61 -7.52
C ALA A 257 -2.33 1.86 -6.13
N VAL A 258 -2.04 3.01 -5.52
CA VAL A 258 -2.66 3.47 -4.27
C VAL A 258 -3.88 4.33 -4.60
N ARG A 259 -5.03 4.04 -3.99
CA ARG A 259 -6.29 4.75 -4.24
C ARG A 259 -6.51 5.87 -3.24
N LEU A 260 -6.76 7.06 -3.77
CA LEU A 260 -7.23 8.22 -3.02
C LEU A 260 -8.74 8.37 -3.24
N CYS A 261 -9.54 8.17 -2.20
CA CYS A 261 -11.01 8.22 -2.32
C CYS A 261 -11.55 9.53 -1.75
N SER A 262 -12.29 10.31 -2.54
CA SER A 262 -12.84 11.61 -2.09
C SER A 262 -13.72 11.49 -0.85
N ASP A 263 -14.54 10.44 -0.76
CA ASP A 263 -15.47 10.26 0.35
C ASP A 263 -14.73 9.89 1.65
N VAL A 264 -13.61 9.16 1.54
CA VAL A 264 -12.74 8.81 2.68
C VAL A 264 -12.07 10.06 3.21
N GLU A 265 -11.45 10.85 2.34
CA GLU A 265 -10.73 12.05 2.76
C GLU A 265 -11.68 13.16 3.23
N ARG A 266 -12.88 13.26 2.64
CA ARG A 266 -13.94 14.15 3.14
C ARG A 266 -14.33 13.81 4.57
N ARG A 267 -14.62 12.54 4.88
CA ARG A 267 -14.93 12.10 6.26
C ARG A 267 -13.77 12.42 7.21
N ARG A 268 -12.54 12.13 6.79
CA ARG A 268 -11.33 12.39 7.57
C ARG A 268 -11.17 13.88 7.92
N LEU A 269 -11.45 14.80 7.00
CA LEU A 269 -11.40 16.24 7.24
C LEU A 269 -12.39 16.73 8.32
N HIS A 270 -13.45 15.95 8.57
CA HIS A 270 -14.45 16.21 9.63
C HIS A 270 -14.23 15.36 10.89
N GLY A 271 -13.10 14.65 11.01
CA GLY A 271 -12.83 13.78 12.16
C GLY A 271 -13.74 12.55 12.24
N ILE A 272 -14.47 12.23 11.16
CA ILE A 272 -15.32 11.04 11.08
C ILE A 272 -14.44 9.86 10.69
N ASP A 273 -14.52 8.75 11.43
CA ASP A 273 -13.82 7.53 11.03
C ASP A 273 -14.31 7.10 9.62
N PRO A 274 -13.40 6.98 8.64
CA PRO A 274 -13.78 6.53 7.30
C PRO A 274 -14.53 5.19 7.27
N GLN A 275 -14.33 4.32 8.27
CA GLN A 275 -15.00 3.02 8.40
C GLN A 275 -16.34 3.09 9.17
N ALA A 276 -16.68 4.22 9.78
CA ALA A 276 -17.95 4.35 10.51
C ALA A 276 -19.16 4.24 9.56
N VAL A 277 -20.19 3.54 10.05
CA VAL A 277 -21.52 3.55 9.43
C VAL A 277 -22.06 4.99 9.49
N PRO A 278 -22.67 5.53 8.42
CA PRO A 278 -23.19 6.88 8.43
C PRO A 278 -24.23 7.04 9.55
N SER A 279 -23.90 7.77 10.61
CA SER A 279 -24.88 8.38 11.50
C SER A 279 -25.21 9.75 10.95
N GLY A 280 -26.51 10.07 10.76
CA GLY A 280 -26.99 11.35 10.22
C GLY A 280 -26.44 12.60 10.93
N PRO A 281 -26.58 13.81 10.36
CA PRO A 281 -25.59 14.87 10.53
C PRO A 281 -25.76 15.72 11.79
N PRO A 282 -24.65 16.34 12.25
CA PRO A 282 -24.66 17.73 12.71
C PRO A 282 -24.16 18.76 11.66
N VAL A 283 -23.50 18.35 10.56
CA VAL A 283 -22.86 19.25 9.55
C VAL A 283 -23.04 18.73 8.11
N ASP A 284 -23.31 19.63 7.15
CA ASP A 284 -23.28 19.32 5.71
C ASP A 284 -21.82 19.19 5.23
N ILE A 285 -21.36 17.96 5.01
CA ILE A 285 -19.99 17.69 4.55
C ILE A 285 -19.83 17.84 3.02
N PHE A 286 -20.87 18.27 2.30
CA PHE A 286 -20.86 18.41 0.84
C PHE A 286 -21.03 19.86 0.36
N ASP A 287 -20.91 20.83 1.26
CA ASP A 287 -20.87 22.24 0.89
C ASP A 287 -19.67 22.55 -0.05
N GLY A 288 -19.71 23.72 -0.70
CA GLY A 288 -18.71 24.12 -1.68
C GLY A 288 -17.29 24.27 -1.10
N GLU A 289 -17.16 24.80 0.11
CA GLU A 289 -15.88 25.00 0.79
C GLU A 289 -15.27 23.65 1.18
N THR A 290 -16.07 22.77 1.80
CA THR A 290 -15.66 21.42 2.18
C THR A 290 -15.25 20.60 0.95
N THR A 291 -16.00 20.74 -0.15
CA THR A 291 -15.66 20.12 -1.43
C THR A 291 -14.31 20.61 -1.94
N ALA A 292 -14.06 21.92 -1.97
CA ALA A 292 -12.78 22.48 -2.39
C ALA A 292 -11.61 22.03 -1.50
N ARG A 293 -11.80 21.99 -0.17
CA ARG A 293 -10.81 21.46 0.78
C ARG A 293 -10.50 19.98 0.54
N THR A 294 -11.52 19.18 0.25
CA THR A 294 -11.35 17.76 -0.07
C THR A 294 -10.50 17.55 -1.32
N TYR A 295 -10.75 18.31 -2.40
CA TYR A 295 -9.96 18.17 -3.63
C TYR A 295 -8.52 18.67 -3.48
N ARG A 296 -8.27 19.75 -2.72
CA ARG A 296 -6.90 20.15 -2.36
C ARG A 296 -6.16 19.05 -1.60
N ARG A 297 -6.83 18.45 -0.60
CA ARG A 297 -6.27 17.32 0.15
C ARG A 297 -5.93 16.14 -0.74
N LEU A 298 -6.82 15.77 -1.68
CA LEU A 298 -6.55 14.70 -2.64
C LEU A 298 -5.33 15.02 -3.52
N ALA A 299 -5.18 16.26 -3.99
CA ALA A 299 -4.04 16.68 -4.78
C ALA A 299 -2.72 16.61 -3.98
N GLU A 300 -2.70 17.09 -2.74
CA GLU A 300 -1.53 16.99 -1.85
C GLU A 300 -1.13 15.52 -1.61
N CYS A 301 -2.10 14.66 -1.33
CA CYS A 301 -1.85 13.23 -1.15
C CYS A 301 -1.36 12.57 -2.44
N ALA A 302 -1.89 12.95 -3.61
CA ALA A 302 -1.44 12.45 -4.89
C ALA A 302 0.02 12.83 -5.15
N GLY A 303 0.38 14.10 -4.94
CA GLY A 303 1.77 14.55 -5.06
C GLY A 303 2.72 13.77 -4.15
N THR A 304 2.32 13.52 -2.90
CA THR A 304 3.11 12.72 -1.93
C THR A 304 3.36 11.29 -2.42
N LEU A 305 2.33 10.63 -2.96
CA LEU A 305 2.44 9.26 -3.46
C LEU A 305 3.27 9.16 -4.73
N LEU A 306 3.13 10.12 -5.64
CA LEU A 306 3.91 10.20 -6.88
C LEU A 306 5.40 10.43 -6.58
N GLU A 307 5.74 11.32 -5.63
CA GLU A 307 7.12 11.51 -5.16
C GLU A 307 7.71 10.27 -4.50
N ALA A 308 6.85 9.44 -3.90
CA ALA A 308 7.24 8.16 -3.32
C ALA A 308 7.32 7.02 -4.36
N GLY A 309 7.06 7.29 -5.64
CA GLY A 309 7.19 6.29 -6.72
C GLY A 309 5.97 5.38 -6.90
N PHE A 310 4.83 5.69 -6.27
CA PHE A 310 3.63 4.84 -6.34
C PHE A 310 2.66 5.30 -7.45
N PRO A 311 2.23 4.39 -8.35
CA PRO A 311 1.09 4.65 -9.23
C PRO A 311 -0.10 5.08 -8.38
N THR A 312 -0.73 6.19 -8.73
CA THR A 312 -1.78 6.77 -7.90
C THR A 312 -3.07 6.83 -8.69
N CYS A 313 -4.16 6.35 -8.09
CA CYS A 313 -5.48 6.43 -8.69
C CYS A 313 -6.43 7.24 -7.80
N VAL A 314 -7.05 8.27 -8.35
CA VAL A 314 -7.99 9.10 -7.60
C VAL A 314 -9.42 8.66 -7.94
N ASP A 315 -10.16 8.26 -6.90
CA ASP A 315 -11.55 7.76 -6.94
C ASP A 315 -12.47 8.83 -6.36
N GLY A 316 -13.10 9.58 -7.25
CA GLY A 316 -14.02 10.68 -6.98
C GLY A 316 -14.85 10.93 -8.24
N THR A 317 -15.68 11.97 -8.26
CA THR A 317 -16.49 12.26 -9.46
C THR A 317 -15.77 13.16 -10.46
N PHE A 318 -15.00 14.15 -9.99
CA PHE A 318 -14.19 15.11 -10.78
C PHE A 318 -14.98 15.75 -11.94
N LEU A 319 -16.20 16.17 -11.66
CA LEU A 319 -17.16 16.64 -12.67
C LEU A 319 -16.81 18.03 -13.20
N LYS A 320 -16.08 18.83 -12.41
CA LYS A 320 -15.65 20.17 -12.77
C LYS A 320 -14.20 20.19 -13.24
N ARG A 321 -13.90 21.07 -14.20
CA ARG A 321 -12.55 21.26 -14.74
C ARG A 321 -11.54 21.64 -13.66
N GLU A 322 -11.91 22.55 -12.74
CA GLU A 322 -11.03 22.97 -11.64
C GLU A 322 -10.55 21.78 -10.79
N GLN A 323 -11.39 20.76 -10.60
CA GLN A 323 -11.07 19.58 -9.80
C GLN A 323 -10.08 18.68 -10.54
N ARG A 324 -10.23 18.57 -11.86
CA ARG A 324 -9.35 17.80 -12.74
C ARG A 324 -7.99 18.48 -12.87
N ASP A 325 -7.97 19.79 -13.07
CA ASP A 325 -6.74 20.59 -13.19
C ASP A 325 -5.90 20.52 -11.91
N LEU A 326 -6.52 20.62 -10.72
CA LEU A 326 -5.82 20.49 -9.43
C LEU A 326 -5.03 19.18 -9.29
N LEU A 327 -5.58 18.08 -9.80
CA LEU A 327 -4.93 16.77 -9.78
C LEU A 327 -3.91 16.64 -10.91
N ARG A 328 -4.27 17.05 -12.13
CA ARG A 328 -3.40 16.95 -13.31
C ARG A 328 -2.06 17.66 -13.09
N GLN A 329 -2.13 18.86 -12.50
CA GLN A 329 -0.95 19.65 -12.15
C GLN A 329 0.01 18.93 -11.19
N GLN A 330 -0.45 17.98 -10.36
CA GLN A 330 0.44 17.24 -9.47
C GLN A 330 1.38 16.30 -10.24
N ALA A 331 0.90 15.69 -11.32
CA ALA A 331 1.73 14.86 -12.18
C ALA A 331 2.58 15.72 -13.12
N GLU A 332 1.97 16.71 -13.78
CA GLU A 332 2.65 17.58 -14.75
C GLU A 332 3.82 18.35 -14.12
N ALA A 333 3.64 18.94 -12.93
CA ALA A 333 4.69 19.67 -12.23
C ALA A 333 5.89 18.79 -11.82
N ARG A 334 5.72 17.46 -11.84
CA ARG A 334 6.76 16.46 -11.55
C ARG A 334 7.27 15.76 -12.81
N GLY A 335 6.81 16.17 -13.99
CA GLY A 335 7.15 15.52 -15.27
C GLY A 335 6.63 14.09 -15.38
N LEU A 336 5.57 13.75 -14.64
CA LEU A 336 5.01 12.40 -14.60
C LEU A 336 3.79 12.26 -15.53
N PRO A 337 3.53 11.06 -16.08
CA PRO A 337 2.37 10.83 -16.92
C PRO A 337 1.05 11.03 -16.17
N VAL A 338 0.07 11.62 -16.85
CA VAL A 338 -1.31 11.71 -16.36
C VAL A 338 -2.27 11.01 -17.33
N LEU A 339 -3.23 10.29 -16.77
CA LEU A 339 -4.27 9.60 -17.52
C LEU A 339 -5.64 9.98 -16.99
N LEU A 340 -6.48 10.56 -17.84
CA LEU A 340 -7.88 10.83 -17.54
C LEU A 340 -8.72 9.67 -18.08
N VAL A 341 -9.53 9.05 -17.22
CA VAL A 341 -10.41 7.94 -17.62
C VAL A 341 -11.85 8.36 -17.36
N SER A 342 -12.60 8.68 -18.42
CA SER A 342 -14.03 8.98 -18.34
C SER A 342 -14.84 7.68 -18.33
N PHE A 343 -15.70 7.52 -17.31
CA PHE A 343 -16.55 6.35 -17.14
C PHE A 343 -17.97 6.68 -17.54
N GLU A 344 -18.44 6.02 -18.58
CA GLU A 344 -19.79 6.20 -19.12
C GLU A 344 -20.62 4.93 -18.93
N ALA A 345 -21.91 5.14 -18.69
CA ALA A 345 -22.93 4.11 -18.62
C ALA A 345 -24.29 4.76 -18.92
N ASP A 346 -25.17 4.02 -19.58
CA ASP A 346 -26.53 4.49 -19.85
C ASP A 346 -27.32 4.75 -18.56
N GLU A 347 -28.34 5.62 -18.63
CA GLU A 347 -29.12 6.03 -17.46
C GLU A 347 -29.79 4.84 -16.76
N ALA A 348 -30.34 3.88 -17.52
CA ALA A 348 -30.99 2.71 -16.94
C ALA A 348 -30.00 1.85 -16.13
N THR A 349 -28.77 1.69 -16.63
CA THR A 349 -27.67 1.01 -15.96
C THR A 349 -27.22 1.76 -14.71
N LEU A 350 -27.08 3.08 -14.76
CA LEU A 350 -26.75 3.91 -13.60
C LEU A 350 -27.80 3.76 -12.50
N ARG A 351 -29.09 3.94 -12.84
CA ARG A 351 -30.22 3.80 -11.90
C ARG A 351 -30.25 2.41 -11.26
N ARG A 352 -30.12 1.35 -12.06
CA ARG A 352 -30.08 -0.05 -11.57
C ARG A 352 -28.91 -0.29 -10.60
N ARG A 353 -27.71 0.22 -10.93
CA ARG A 353 -26.51 0.06 -10.09
C ARG A 353 -26.63 0.84 -8.78
N ILE A 354 -27.23 2.04 -8.82
CA ILE A 354 -27.48 2.85 -7.62
C ILE A 354 -28.53 2.21 -6.72
N ASP A 355 -29.66 1.77 -7.26
CA ASP A 355 -30.72 1.09 -6.48
C ASP A 355 -30.15 -0.14 -5.74
N LYS A 356 -29.44 -1.02 -6.45
CA LYS A 356 -28.80 -2.20 -5.85
C LYS A 356 -27.84 -1.83 -4.72
N ARG A 357 -27.07 -0.75 -4.89
CA ARG A 357 -26.10 -0.27 -3.89
C ARG A 357 -26.81 0.34 -2.68
N ALA A 358 -27.79 1.22 -2.90
CA ALA A 358 -28.55 1.89 -1.85
C ALA A 358 -29.21 0.85 -0.93
N ARG A 359 -29.89 -0.16 -1.51
CA ARG A 359 -30.48 -1.29 -0.77
C ARG A 359 -29.46 -2.05 0.07
N ARG A 360 -28.27 -2.34 -0.48
CA ARG A 360 -27.20 -3.06 0.24
C ARG A 360 -26.68 -2.27 1.44
N HIS A 361 -26.65 -0.95 1.37
CA HIS A 361 -26.13 -0.08 2.42
C HIS A 361 -27.21 0.51 3.32
N GLY A 362 -28.49 0.14 3.13
CA GLY A 362 -29.60 0.68 3.91
C GLY A 362 -29.86 2.17 3.67
N VAL A 363 -29.43 2.71 2.53
CA VAL A 363 -29.64 4.12 2.15
C VAL A 363 -30.92 4.21 1.30
N PRO A 364 -31.75 5.26 1.48
CA PRO A 364 -32.89 5.51 0.60
C PRO A 364 -32.48 5.61 -0.88
N VAL A 365 -33.22 4.92 -1.75
CA VAL A 365 -32.93 4.90 -3.18
C VAL A 365 -33.18 6.27 -3.80
N GLU A 366 -34.21 6.96 -3.35
CA GLU A 366 -34.64 8.29 -3.81
C GLU A 366 -33.55 9.33 -3.56
N GLU A 367 -32.93 9.32 -2.38
CA GLU A 367 -31.82 10.20 -2.03
C GLU A 367 -30.61 9.94 -2.93
N SER A 368 -30.28 8.67 -3.16
CA SER A 368 -29.16 8.28 -4.02
C SER A 368 -29.39 8.67 -5.49
N LEU A 369 -30.63 8.61 -5.97
CA LEU A 369 -31.01 9.03 -7.32
C LEU A 369 -31.03 10.56 -7.47
N ALA A 370 -31.43 11.31 -6.44
CA ALA A 370 -31.35 12.76 -6.44
C ALA A 370 -29.89 13.24 -6.53
N ILE A 371 -28.97 12.56 -5.84
CA ILE A 371 -27.52 12.80 -5.96
C ILE A 371 -27.04 12.56 -7.40
N LEU A 372 -27.47 11.47 -8.04
CA LEU A 372 -27.12 11.20 -9.44
C LEU A 372 -27.57 12.34 -10.37
N ALA A 373 -28.82 12.78 -10.24
CA ALA A 373 -29.36 13.84 -11.08
C ALA A 373 -28.57 15.15 -10.92
N ARG A 374 -28.22 15.53 -9.69
CA ARG A 374 -27.35 16.69 -9.42
C ARG A 374 -25.97 16.54 -10.05
N GLN A 375 -25.36 15.37 -9.90
CA GLN A 375 -24.05 15.09 -10.51
C GLN A 375 -24.09 15.16 -12.04
N GLN A 376 -25.18 14.72 -12.69
CA GLN A 376 -25.31 14.84 -14.14
C GLN A 376 -25.44 16.29 -14.61
N ALA A 377 -26.10 17.15 -13.82
CA ALA A 377 -26.21 18.58 -14.12
C ALA A 377 -24.88 19.34 -13.92
N ASP A 378 -24.03 18.87 -13.02
CA ASP A 378 -22.76 19.51 -12.64
C ASP A 378 -21.57 19.10 -13.56
N ILE A 379 -21.80 18.30 -14.62
CA ILE A 379 -20.72 17.85 -15.52
C ILE A 379 -20.27 18.99 -16.42
N GLU A 380 -18.99 19.36 -16.31
CA GLU A 380 -18.33 20.26 -17.25
C GLU A 380 -17.61 19.47 -18.35
N ALA A 381 -17.73 19.94 -19.59
CA ALA A 381 -17.08 19.34 -20.75
C ALA A 381 -15.55 19.33 -20.61
N PHE A 382 -14.92 18.37 -21.29
CA PHE A 382 -13.46 18.28 -21.37
C PHE A 382 -12.89 19.34 -22.32
N GLY A 383 -11.91 20.11 -21.82
CA GLY A 383 -11.12 21.04 -22.62
C GLY A 383 -10.16 20.33 -23.56
N ASP A 384 -9.58 21.06 -24.52
CA ASP A 384 -8.72 20.48 -25.56
C ASP A 384 -7.46 19.82 -24.99
N GLU A 385 -6.84 20.44 -23.98
CA GLU A 385 -5.69 19.87 -23.26
C GLU A 385 -6.02 18.54 -22.57
N GLU A 386 -7.24 18.41 -22.04
CA GLU A 386 -7.69 17.20 -21.36
C GLU A 386 -7.86 16.05 -22.34
N ARG A 387 -8.34 16.35 -23.55
CA ARG A 387 -8.61 15.35 -24.60
C ARG A 387 -7.34 14.64 -25.08
N LEU A 388 -6.17 15.25 -24.93
CA LEU A 388 -4.88 14.62 -25.24
C LEU A 388 -4.55 13.44 -24.33
N HIS A 389 -5.12 13.43 -23.12
CA HIS A 389 -4.86 12.42 -22.09
C HIS A 389 -6.11 11.62 -21.71
N LEU A 390 -7.20 11.78 -22.46
CA LEU A 390 -8.52 11.24 -22.14
C LEU A 390 -8.76 9.90 -22.81
N LEU A 391 -9.09 8.90 -21.99
CA LEU A 391 -9.65 7.62 -22.41
C LEU A 391 -11.11 7.54 -22.01
N HIS A 392 -11.98 7.23 -22.97
CA HIS A 392 -13.37 6.90 -22.70
C HIS A 392 -13.49 5.40 -22.45
N LEU A 393 -14.04 5.04 -21.30
CA LEU A 393 -14.29 3.66 -20.92
C LEU A 393 -15.79 3.40 -20.82
N ASP A 394 -16.30 2.64 -21.78
CA ASP A 394 -17.64 2.07 -21.70
C ASP A 394 -17.66 0.93 -20.67
N THR A 395 -18.34 1.15 -19.55
CA THR A 395 -18.43 0.16 -18.47
C THR A 395 -19.54 -0.86 -18.65
N THR A 396 -20.20 -0.86 -19.80
CA THR A 396 -21.13 -1.91 -20.21
C THR A 396 -20.44 -3.04 -20.96
N ALA A 397 -19.24 -2.79 -21.52
CA ALA A 397 -18.41 -3.79 -22.16
C ALA A 397 -17.76 -4.75 -21.15
N ASP A 398 -17.69 -6.04 -21.53
CA ASP A 398 -17.04 -7.06 -20.72
C ASP A 398 -15.52 -6.81 -20.61
N ASN A 399 -14.97 -7.03 -19.41
CA ASN A 399 -13.54 -6.92 -19.10
C ASN A 399 -12.87 -5.56 -19.42
N ALA A 400 -13.65 -4.48 -19.56
CA ALA A 400 -13.13 -3.16 -19.93
C ALA A 400 -12.04 -2.66 -18.96
N ALA A 401 -12.20 -2.93 -17.65
CA ALA A 401 -11.24 -2.52 -16.64
C ALA A 401 -9.93 -3.32 -16.71
N GLU A 402 -10.04 -4.62 -16.96
CA GLU A 402 -8.94 -5.56 -17.08
C GLU A 402 -8.10 -5.26 -18.33
N THR A 403 -8.74 -4.98 -19.47
CA THR A 403 -8.07 -4.58 -20.71
C THR A 403 -7.32 -3.27 -20.55
N LEU A 404 -7.95 -2.24 -19.99
CA LEU A 404 -7.30 -0.94 -19.80
C LEU A 404 -6.11 -1.04 -18.82
N ALA A 405 -6.25 -1.81 -17.74
CA ALA A 405 -5.13 -2.05 -16.82
C ALA A 405 -3.93 -2.72 -17.51
N GLY A 406 -4.17 -3.64 -18.45
CA GLY A 406 -3.12 -4.24 -19.29
C GLY A 406 -2.43 -3.22 -20.19
N LEU A 407 -3.20 -2.40 -20.90
CA LEU A 407 -2.64 -1.36 -21.78
C LEU A 407 -1.77 -0.35 -21.02
N ILE A 408 -2.19 0.05 -19.81
CA ILE A 408 -1.40 0.93 -18.94
C ILE A 408 -0.10 0.24 -18.52
N GLN A 409 -0.17 -1.04 -18.15
CA GLN A 409 1.02 -1.81 -17.75
C GLN A 409 2.06 -1.87 -18.87
N ASP A 410 1.61 -2.12 -20.11
CA ASP A 410 2.48 -2.24 -21.28
C ASP A 410 3.12 -0.91 -21.70
N HIS A 411 2.39 0.20 -21.60
CA HIS A 411 2.86 1.52 -22.05
C HIS A 411 3.66 2.27 -21.00
N VAL A 412 3.48 1.99 -19.71
CA VAL A 412 4.14 2.74 -18.62
C VAL A 412 5.37 1.99 -18.07
N ARG A 413 5.75 0.83 -18.63
CA ARG A 413 6.86 -0.02 -18.13
C ARG A 413 6.82 -0.20 -16.61
N LEU A 414 5.65 -0.58 -16.08
CA LEU A 414 5.42 -0.74 -14.63
C LEU A 414 5.80 -2.12 -14.06
N THR A 415 6.43 -2.99 -14.84
CA THR A 415 6.89 -4.31 -14.39
C THR A 415 8.09 -4.19 -13.50
#